data_AF-A0A2S2NXL4-F1
#
_entry.id   AF-A0A2S2NXL4-F1
#
_cell.length_a   1.000
_cell.length_b   1.000
_cell.length_c   1.000
_cell.angle_alpha   90.00
_cell.angle_beta   90.00
_cell.angle_gamma   90.00
#
_symmetry.space_group_name_H-M   'P 1'
#
loop_
_entity.id
_entity.type
_entity.pdbx_description
1 polymer ?
#
loop_
_entity_poly.entity_id
_entity_poly.type
_entity_poly.pdbx_seq_one_letter_code
_entity_poly.pdbx_strand_id
1 'polypeptide(L)'
;RRYKLDDKIFALSIYKTSPKAYSFLSNMFALPVESTLNSLLSKIPFKPGVNPHIENNIMHQVSKLNPIDRTCVLMFDEMSLEPGLKYDKKNDLMLGFENFGNVVTDRFANHVLVFMLKGICKKWKQPYAYYFCQGTTKTPVMISCINEVLESVLRTGLKVVATVCDQGSTNRSAINQLIKTNQKS
;
A
#
# COMPACT_ATOMS: atom_id res chain seq x y z
N ARG A 1 -4.48 -4.56 -33.79
CA ARG A 1 -5.51 -5.43 -33.16
C ARG A 1 -6.06 -4.73 -31.91
N ARG A 2 -7.39 -4.71 -31.69
CA ARG A 2 -7.99 -4.14 -30.46
C ARG A 2 -8.13 -5.24 -29.43
N TYR A 3 -7.42 -5.12 -28.30
CA TYR A 3 -7.46 -6.11 -27.21
C TYR A 3 -8.59 -5.81 -26.22
N LYS A 4 -9.29 -6.84 -25.74
CA LYS A 4 -10.28 -6.71 -24.65
C LYS A 4 -9.56 -6.46 -23.32
N LEU A 5 -10.33 -6.11 -22.28
CA LEU A 5 -9.74 -5.85 -20.96
C LEU A 5 -9.11 -7.12 -20.37
N ASP A 6 -9.80 -8.26 -20.47
CA ASP A 6 -9.31 -9.53 -19.94
C ASP A 6 -8.01 -9.98 -20.62
N ASP A 7 -7.90 -9.79 -21.95
CA ASP A 7 -6.66 -10.05 -22.69
C ASP A 7 -5.50 -9.20 -22.16
N LYS A 8 -5.77 -7.93 -21.85
CA LYS A 8 -4.77 -7.00 -21.30
C LYS A 8 -4.39 -7.36 -19.87
N ILE A 9 -5.34 -7.80 -19.04
CA ILE A 9 -5.07 -8.26 -17.67
C ILE A 9 -4.22 -9.53 -17.70
N PHE A 10 -4.56 -10.48 -18.57
CA PHE A 10 -3.78 -11.70 -18.78
C PHE A 10 -2.35 -11.38 -19.23
N ALA A 11 -2.20 -10.57 -20.29
CA ALA A 11 -0.89 -10.10 -20.76
C ALA A 11 -0.10 -9.36 -19.66
N LEU A 12 -0.77 -8.51 -18.87
CA LEU A 12 -0.16 -7.79 -17.76
C LEU A 12 0.35 -8.73 -16.67
N SER A 13 -0.36 -9.82 -16.37
CA SER A 13 0.10 -10.81 -15.40
C SER A 13 1.42 -11.46 -15.81
N ILE A 14 1.54 -11.88 -17.08
CA ILE A 14 2.78 -12.43 -17.64
C ILE A 14 3.91 -11.38 -17.58
N TYR A 15 3.63 -10.15 -18.02
CA TYR A 15 4.62 -9.06 -18.01
C TYR A 15 5.14 -8.75 -16.60
N LYS A 16 4.27 -8.74 -15.59
CA LYS A 16 4.66 -8.46 -14.20
C LYS A 16 5.38 -9.62 -13.53
N THR A 17 5.11 -10.86 -13.93
CA THR A 17 5.86 -12.02 -13.44
C THR A 17 7.23 -12.12 -14.09
N SER A 18 7.34 -11.91 -15.42
CA SER A 18 8.62 -11.96 -16.14
C SER A 18 8.57 -11.12 -17.41
N PRO A 19 9.15 -9.89 -17.39
CA PRO A 19 9.24 -9.05 -18.59
C PRO A 19 10.02 -9.72 -19.74
N LYS A 20 11.05 -10.53 -19.41
CA LYS A 20 11.83 -11.27 -20.40
C LYS A 20 11.00 -12.35 -21.09
N ALA A 21 10.23 -13.14 -20.32
CA ALA A 21 9.34 -14.14 -20.89
C ALA A 21 8.24 -13.48 -21.72
N TYR A 22 7.70 -12.35 -21.25
CA TYR A 22 6.73 -11.57 -22.01
C TYR A 22 7.27 -11.11 -23.36
N SER A 23 8.49 -10.54 -23.38
CA SER A 23 9.14 -10.10 -24.61
C SER A 23 9.32 -11.27 -25.59
N PHE A 24 9.81 -12.42 -25.12
CA PHE A 24 9.93 -13.63 -25.93
C PHE A 24 8.57 -14.08 -26.50
N LEU A 25 7.54 -14.19 -25.67
CA LEU A 25 6.20 -14.62 -26.09
C LEU A 25 5.53 -13.61 -27.03
N SER A 26 5.78 -12.32 -26.86
CA SER A 26 5.20 -11.27 -27.71
C SER A 26 5.68 -11.33 -29.17
N ASN A 27 6.82 -11.99 -29.43
CA ASN A 27 7.30 -12.26 -30.78
C ASN A 27 6.57 -13.45 -31.43
N MET A 28 5.98 -14.34 -30.64
CA MET A 28 5.29 -15.56 -31.13
C MET A 28 3.77 -15.42 -31.12
N PHE A 29 3.22 -14.66 -30.19
CA PHE A 29 1.79 -14.49 -29.95
C PHE A 29 1.36 -13.03 -30.09
N ALA A 30 0.11 -12.82 -30.50
CA ALA A 30 -0.48 -11.48 -30.58
C ALA A 30 -0.77 -10.92 -29.18
N LEU A 31 0.24 -10.34 -28.53
CA LEU A 31 0.14 -9.69 -27.23
C LEU A 31 0.14 -8.15 -27.34
N PRO A 32 -0.42 -7.43 -26.36
CA PRO A 32 -0.31 -5.97 -26.29
C PRO A 32 1.15 -5.50 -26.23
N VAL A 33 1.44 -4.31 -26.77
CA VAL A 33 2.75 -3.68 -26.55
C VAL A 33 2.88 -3.16 -25.11
N GLU A 34 4.10 -3.07 -24.60
CA GLU A 34 4.36 -2.65 -23.20
C GLU A 34 3.74 -1.30 -22.84
N SER A 35 3.75 -0.34 -23.78
CA SER A 35 3.11 0.97 -23.58
C SER A 35 1.61 0.87 -23.29
N THR A 36 0.93 -0.10 -23.88
CA THR A 36 -0.50 -0.38 -23.62
C THR A 36 -0.70 -0.93 -22.21
N LEU A 37 0.21 -1.80 -21.74
CA LEU A 37 0.18 -2.35 -20.38
C LEU A 37 0.48 -1.25 -19.34
N ASN A 38 1.47 -0.41 -19.59
CA ASN A 38 1.80 0.72 -18.73
C ASN A 38 0.67 1.77 -18.68
N SER A 39 0.01 2.02 -19.82
CA SER A 39 -1.20 2.86 -19.87
C SER A 39 -2.32 2.29 -19.01
N LEU A 40 -2.53 0.97 -19.03
CA LEU A 40 -3.50 0.29 -18.17
C LEU A 40 -3.19 0.48 -16.68
N LEU A 41 -1.93 0.27 -16.27
CA LEU A 41 -1.48 0.47 -14.88
C LEU A 41 -1.68 1.93 -14.43
N SER A 42 -1.45 2.87 -15.33
CA SER A 42 -1.56 4.30 -15.01
C SER A 42 -2.97 4.78 -14.67
N LYS A 43 -3.99 3.92 -14.87
CA LYS A 43 -5.37 4.18 -14.46
C LYS A 43 -5.62 4.01 -12.97
N ILE A 44 -4.71 3.34 -12.25
CA ILE A 44 -4.81 3.12 -10.81
C ILE A 44 -3.71 3.97 -10.15
N PRO A 45 -4.00 5.22 -9.75
CA PRO A 45 -3.02 6.06 -9.11
C PRO A 45 -2.70 5.50 -7.72
N PHE A 46 -1.42 5.38 -7.41
CA PHE A 46 -0.93 5.10 -6.07
C PHE A 46 -0.27 6.37 -5.54
N LYS A 47 -0.80 6.89 -4.44
CA LYS A 47 -0.28 8.04 -3.71
C LYS A 47 0.00 7.61 -2.28
N PRO A 48 0.93 8.28 -1.57
CA PRO A 48 1.11 8.07 -0.14
C PRO A 48 -0.20 8.29 0.62
N GLY A 49 -0.42 7.49 1.66
CA GLY A 49 -1.67 7.41 2.41
C GLY A 49 -2.53 6.21 2.06
N VAL A 50 -3.76 6.24 2.57
CA VAL A 50 -4.79 5.25 2.27
C VAL A 50 -5.30 5.45 0.85
N ASN A 51 -5.30 4.38 0.05
CA ASN A 51 -5.82 4.43 -1.32
C ASN A 51 -7.32 4.04 -1.35
N PRO A 52 -8.23 4.94 -1.78
CA PRO A 52 -9.67 4.64 -1.85
C PRO A 52 -10.02 3.46 -2.76
N HIS A 53 -9.24 3.22 -3.82
CA HIS A 53 -9.46 2.07 -4.71
C HIS A 53 -9.18 0.75 -4.00
N ILE A 54 -8.16 0.71 -3.12
CA ILE A 54 -7.84 -0.46 -2.31
C ILE A 54 -8.93 -0.66 -1.25
N GLU A 55 -9.33 0.41 -0.55
CA GLU A 55 -10.39 0.39 0.46
C GLU A 55 -11.69 -0.18 -0.11
N ASN A 56 -12.17 0.37 -1.24
CA ASN A 56 -13.39 -0.07 -1.91
C ASN A 56 -13.30 -1.53 -2.41
N ASN A 57 -12.15 -1.94 -2.96
CA ASN A 57 -11.98 -3.31 -3.39
C ASN A 57 -12.03 -4.28 -2.19
N ILE A 58 -11.36 -3.96 -1.08
CA ILE A 58 -11.40 -4.78 0.13
C ILE A 58 -12.82 -4.85 0.67
N MET A 59 -13.55 -3.73 0.75
CA MET A 59 -14.95 -3.72 1.17
C MET A 59 -15.82 -4.68 0.35
N HIS A 60 -15.65 -4.69 -0.97
CA HIS A 60 -16.34 -5.63 -1.86
C HIS A 60 -15.89 -7.09 -1.69
N GLN A 61 -14.62 -7.36 -1.33
CA GLN A 61 -14.20 -8.72 -1.00
C GLN A 61 -14.78 -9.17 0.36
N VAL A 62 -14.78 -8.28 1.35
CA VAL A 62 -15.26 -8.54 2.72
C VAL A 62 -16.74 -8.87 2.75
N SER A 63 -17.55 -8.26 1.88
CA SER A 63 -18.98 -8.58 1.77
C SER A 63 -19.25 -10.05 1.39
N LYS A 64 -18.27 -10.70 0.74
CA LYS A 64 -18.32 -12.11 0.34
C LYS A 64 -17.69 -13.06 1.36
N LEU A 65 -17.05 -12.52 2.41
CA LEU A 65 -16.40 -13.31 3.45
C LEU A 65 -17.37 -13.64 4.58
N ASN A 66 -17.23 -14.87 5.09
CA ASN A 66 -17.84 -15.29 6.34
C ASN A 66 -17.30 -14.43 7.49
N PRO A 67 -18.08 -14.16 8.56
CA PRO A 67 -17.66 -13.30 9.66
C PRO A 67 -16.31 -13.67 10.28
N ILE A 68 -16.01 -14.97 10.37
CA ILE A 68 -14.75 -15.45 10.94
C ILE A 68 -13.53 -15.08 10.07
N ASP A 69 -13.70 -15.10 8.75
CA ASP A 69 -12.65 -14.80 7.76
C ASP A 69 -12.37 -13.30 7.62
N ARG A 70 -13.21 -12.45 8.22
CA ARG A 70 -12.98 -10.99 8.30
C ARG A 70 -11.96 -10.60 9.35
N THR A 71 -11.52 -11.56 10.18
CA THR A 71 -10.52 -11.32 11.22
C THR A 71 -9.12 -11.18 10.63
N CYS A 72 -8.47 -10.05 10.88
CA CYS A 72 -7.14 -9.76 10.37
C CYS A 72 -6.24 -9.09 11.42
N VAL A 73 -4.95 -9.04 11.10
CA VAL A 73 -3.95 -8.25 11.82
C VAL A 73 -3.45 -7.11 10.91
N LEU A 74 -3.18 -5.97 11.53
CA LEU A 74 -2.52 -4.84 10.87
C LEU A 74 -1.02 -4.89 11.17
N MET A 75 -0.21 -5.08 10.14
CA MET A 75 1.24 -5.12 10.26
C MET A 75 1.82 -3.83 9.69
N PHE A 76 2.88 -3.31 10.28
CA PHE A 76 3.59 -2.17 9.73
C PHE A 76 5.09 -2.23 10.01
N ASP A 77 5.86 -1.68 9.07
CA ASP A 77 7.32 -1.66 9.15
C ASP A 77 7.90 -0.47 8.38
N GLU A 78 9.10 -0.03 8.77
CA GLU A 78 9.87 1.01 8.07
C GLU A 78 10.96 0.37 7.22
N MET A 79 11.03 0.73 5.94
CA MET A 79 12.06 0.25 5.02
C MET A 79 12.91 1.42 4.52
N SER A 80 14.24 1.29 4.57
CA SER A 80 15.15 2.29 4.02
C SER A 80 15.05 2.38 2.51
N LEU A 81 15.15 3.60 1.99
CA LEU A 81 15.15 3.95 0.58
C LEU A 81 16.44 4.73 0.26
N GLU A 82 16.88 4.64 -0.99
CA GLU A 82 17.88 5.57 -1.51
C GLU A 82 17.21 6.94 -1.72
N PRO A 83 17.69 8.01 -1.06
CA PRO A 83 17.14 9.34 -1.25
C PRO A 83 17.35 9.79 -2.69
N GLY A 84 16.32 10.37 -3.32
CA GLY A 84 16.45 10.89 -4.68
C GLY A 84 15.26 11.71 -5.10
N LEU A 85 15.52 12.77 -5.86
CA LEU A 85 14.53 13.64 -6.46
C LEU A 85 14.19 13.18 -7.87
N LYS A 86 12.89 13.03 -8.17
CA LYS A 86 12.41 12.75 -9.52
C LYS A 86 11.23 13.63 -9.85
N TYR A 87 11.28 14.29 -11.00
CA TYR A 87 10.15 15.04 -11.52
C TYR A 87 9.24 14.15 -12.36
N ASP A 88 8.02 13.94 -11.90
CA ASP A 88 6.97 13.28 -12.65
C ASP A 88 6.25 14.31 -13.55
N LYS A 89 6.72 14.41 -14.80
CA LYS A 89 6.17 15.30 -15.83
C LYS A 89 4.67 15.10 -16.07
N LYS A 90 4.15 13.89 -15.87
CA LYS A 90 2.74 13.57 -16.19
C LYS A 90 1.80 14.19 -15.17
N ASN A 91 2.18 14.15 -13.90
CA ASN A 91 1.36 14.65 -12.80
C ASN A 91 1.81 16.05 -12.31
N ASP A 92 2.91 16.57 -12.88
CA ASP A 92 3.56 17.80 -12.45
C ASP A 92 3.94 17.79 -10.96
N LEU A 93 4.58 16.69 -10.54
CA LEU A 93 4.93 16.43 -9.14
C LEU A 93 6.42 16.19 -8.96
N MET A 94 7.00 16.80 -7.92
CA MET A 94 8.33 16.44 -7.43
C MET A 94 8.20 15.28 -6.43
N LEU A 95 8.81 14.15 -6.77
CA LEU A 95 8.90 12.95 -5.93
C LEU A 95 10.25 12.93 -5.21
N GLY A 96 10.28 12.35 -4.00
CA GLY A 96 11.50 12.24 -3.18
C GLY A 96 11.44 12.98 -1.86
N PHE A 97 10.34 13.68 -1.60
CA PHE A 97 10.10 14.36 -0.33
C PHE A 97 9.31 13.48 0.65
N GLU A 98 9.48 13.78 1.93
CA GLU A 98 8.65 13.24 3.00
C GLU A 98 7.18 13.61 2.76
N ASN A 99 6.33 12.60 2.86
CA ASN A 99 4.93 12.69 2.48
C ASN A 99 4.09 11.74 3.32
N PHE A 100 3.28 12.32 4.20
CA PHE A 100 2.31 11.64 5.06
C PHE A 100 0.88 11.73 4.51
N GLY A 101 0.72 11.65 3.18
CA GLY A 101 -0.56 11.78 2.48
C GLY A 101 -0.94 13.24 2.28
N ASN A 102 -1.58 13.85 3.29
CA ASN A 102 -2.05 15.24 3.22
C ASN A 102 -0.97 16.26 3.58
N VAL A 103 0.14 15.81 4.17
CA VAL A 103 1.24 16.67 4.62
C VAL A 103 2.51 16.27 3.86
N VAL A 104 3.05 17.21 3.10
CA VAL A 104 4.34 17.10 2.40
C VAL A 104 5.28 18.13 2.99
N THR A 105 6.51 17.73 3.29
CA THR A 105 7.55 18.64 3.79
C THR A 105 8.68 18.79 2.78
N ASP A 106 9.61 19.72 3.02
CA ASP A 106 10.80 19.95 2.21
C ASP A 106 11.94 18.95 2.50
N ARG A 107 11.70 18.01 3.41
CA ARG A 107 12.66 16.99 3.84
C ARG A 107 12.74 15.84 2.85
N PHE A 108 13.95 15.34 2.61
CA PHE A 108 14.15 14.19 1.72
C PHE A 108 13.69 12.90 2.39
N ALA A 109 12.83 12.16 1.68
CA ALA A 109 12.45 10.82 2.10
C ALA A 109 13.62 9.86 1.88
N ASN A 110 14.00 9.16 2.95
CA ASN A 110 14.98 8.08 2.90
C ASN A 110 14.44 6.79 3.54
N HIS A 111 13.19 6.79 4.00
CA HIS A 111 12.47 5.62 4.47
C HIS A 111 11.03 5.65 3.94
N VAL A 112 10.41 4.48 3.90
CA VAL A 112 8.98 4.31 3.67
C VAL A 112 8.37 3.50 4.81
N LEU A 113 7.33 4.05 5.43
CA LEU A 113 6.48 3.36 6.38
C LEU A 113 5.37 2.65 5.61
N VAL A 114 5.30 1.32 5.69
CA VAL A 114 4.31 0.52 4.96
C VAL A 114 3.38 -0.19 5.92
N PHE A 115 2.07 -0.13 5.63
CA PHE A 115 1.02 -0.84 6.34
C PHE A 115 0.47 -1.99 5.48
N MET A 116 0.37 -3.17 6.06
CA MET A 116 -0.12 -4.38 5.41
C MET A 116 -1.15 -5.10 6.27
N LEU A 117 -2.23 -5.54 5.64
CA LEU A 117 -3.22 -6.40 6.29
C LEU A 117 -2.87 -7.86 6.07
N LYS A 118 -3.09 -8.69 7.09
CA LYS A 118 -2.96 -10.15 7.00
C LYS A 118 -4.16 -10.83 7.64
N GLY A 119 -4.85 -11.67 6.87
CA GLY A 119 -5.93 -12.50 7.38
C GLY A 119 -5.44 -13.56 8.36
N ILE A 120 -6.21 -13.81 9.42
CA ILE A 120 -5.89 -14.83 10.44
C ILE A 120 -6.45 -16.19 10.03
N CYS A 121 -7.77 -16.28 9.86
CA CYS A 121 -8.45 -17.53 9.52
C CYS A 121 -8.18 -17.93 8.07
N LYS A 122 -8.37 -16.99 7.14
CA LYS A 122 -8.01 -17.15 5.74
C LYS A 122 -6.64 -16.54 5.47
N LYS A 123 -5.74 -17.32 4.86
CA LYS A 123 -4.38 -16.86 4.51
C LYS A 123 -4.44 -15.91 3.32
N TRP A 124 -4.31 -14.62 3.59
CA TRP A 124 -4.10 -13.58 2.59
C TRP A 124 -3.27 -12.43 3.18
N LYS A 125 -2.59 -11.67 2.32
CA LYS A 125 -1.86 -10.46 2.68
C LYS A 125 -2.10 -9.40 1.63
N GLN A 126 -2.26 -8.14 2.04
CA GLN A 126 -2.50 -7.02 1.13
C GLN A 126 -1.84 -5.75 1.67
N PRO A 127 -0.90 -5.13 0.93
CA PRO A 127 -0.46 -3.76 1.22
C PRO A 127 -1.66 -2.82 1.20
N TYR A 128 -1.77 -1.97 2.21
CA TYR A 128 -2.95 -1.13 2.43
C TYR A 128 -2.65 0.37 2.26
N ALA A 129 -1.60 0.84 2.91
CA ALA A 129 -1.16 2.23 2.87
C ALA A 129 0.36 2.31 2.97
N TYR A 130 0.93 3.41 2.51
CA TYR A 130 2.35 3.70 2.69
C TYR A 130 2.58 5.20 2.82
N TYR A 131 3.65 5.58 3.51
CA TYR A 131 4.03 6.98 3.74
C TYR A 131 5.54 7.12 3.61
N PHE A 132 6.01 8.28 3.15
CA PHE A 132 7.43 8.57 3.00
C PHE A 132 7.92 9.43 4.17
N CYS A 133 9.05 9.07 4.76
CA CYS A 133 9.61 9.75 5.92
C CYS A 133 11.13 9.94 5.83
N GLN A 134 11.65 10.94 6.56
CA GLN A 134 13.08 11.09 6.79
C GLN A 134 13.48 10.49 8.14
N GLY A 135 14.29 9.44 8.09
CA GLY A 135 14.74 8.66 9.24
C GLY A 135 13.58 7.89 9.87
N THR A 136 13.65 7.68 11.18
CA THR A 136 12.56 7.07 11.94
C THR A 136 11.41 8.05 12.08
N THR A 137 10.18 7.61 11.78
CA THR A 137 8.98 8.44 11.93
C THR A 137 8.85 8.90 13.38
N LYS A 138 8.53 10.17 13.62
CA LYS A 138 8.31 10.67 14.99
C LYS A 138 7.09 9.98 15.60
N THR A 139 7.15 9.60 16.89
CA THR A 139 6.05 8.89 17.57
C THR A 139 4.67 9.50 17.36
N PRO A 140 4.46 10.83 17.44
CA PRO A 140 3.12 11.41 17.21
C PRO A 140 2.60 11.20 15.78
N VAL A 141 3.49 11.32 14.78
CA VAL A 141 3.13 11.12 13.38
C VAL A 141 2.81 9.65 13.12
N MET A 142 3.62 8.75 13.67
CA MET A 142 3.37 7.30 13.59
C MET A 142 2.02 6.91 14.19
N ILE A 143 1.67 7.44 15.37
CA ILE A 143 0.35 7.23 15.99
C ILE A 143 -0.77 7.74 15.08
N SER A 144 -0.60 8.93 14.49
CA SER A 144 -1.58 9.51 13.55
C SER A 144 -1.78 8.61 12.33
N CYS A 145 -0.71 8.11 11.71
CA CYS A 145 -0.78 7.19 10.57
C CYS A 145 -1.43 5.86 10.96
N ILE A 146 -1.09 5.30 12.13
CA ILE A 146 -1.71 4.06 12.62
C ILE A 146 -3.22 4.24 12.79
N ASN A 147 -3.66 5.34 13.41
CA ASN A 147 -5.08 5.61 13.61
C ASN A 147 -5.83 5.83 12.29
N GLU A 148 -5.28 6.64 11.39
CA GLU A 148 -5.86 6.87 10.05
C GLU A 148 -6.07 5.56 9.29
N VAL A 149 -5.03 4.72 9.25
CA VAL A 149 -5.08 3.41 8.59
C VAL A 149 -6.08 2.49 9.29
N LEU A 150 -6.05 2.41 10.62
CA LEU A 150 -6.93 1.55 11.38
C LEU A 150 -8.40 1.92 11.17
N GLU A 151 -8.74 3.21 11.25
CA GLU A 151 -10.09 3.72 10.98
C GLU A 151 -10.55 3.37 9.57
N SER A 152 -9.69 3.56 8.56
CA SER A 152 -10.01 3.16 7.19
C SER A 152 -10.24 1.66 7.05
N VAL A 153 -9.41 0.83 7.67
CA VAL A 153 -9.56 -0.64 7.62
C VAL A 153 -10.87 -1.07 8.27
N LEU A 154 -11.23 -0.49 9.42
CA LEU A 154 -12.49 -0.79 10.11
C LEU A 154 -13.71 -0.41 9.25
N ARG A 155 -13.65 0.69 8.49
CA ARG A 155 -14.69 1.09 7.54
C ARG A 155 -14.94 0.04 6.44
N THR A 156 -13.95 -0.79 6.10
CA THR A 156 -14.13 -1.89 5.13
C THR A 156 -14.97 -3.07 5.65
N GLY A 157 -15.23 -3.13 6.97
CA GLY A 157 -15.91 -4.25 7.63
C GLY A 157 -14.98 -5.40 8.07
N LEU A 158 -13.66 -5.22 7.93
CA LEU A 158 -12.65 -6.10 8.54
C LEU A 158 -12.61 -5.91 10.06
N LYS A 159 -12.27 -6.99 10.77
CA LYS A 159 -12.05 -6.98 12.21
C LYS A 159 -10.56 -7.09 12.51
N VAL A 160 -9.95 -5.96 12.85
CA VAL A 160 -8.55 -5.91 13.28
C VAL A 160 -8.48 -6.31 14.75
N VAL A 161 -7.75 -7.38 15.06
CA VAL A 161 -7.62 -7.89 16.45
C VAL A 161 -6.24 -7.68 17.07
N ALA A 162 -5.24 -7.38 16.24
CA ALA A 162 -3.90 -7.09 16.70
C ALA A 162 -3.16 -6.20 15.69
N THR A 163 -2.21 -5.42 16.21
CA THR A 163 -1.18 -4.76 15.43
C THR A 163 0.15 -5.49 15.60
N VAL A 164 0.99 -5.51 14.55
CA VAL A 164 2.31 -6.14 14.57
C VAL A 164 3.32 -5.18 13.97
N CYS A 165 4.41 -4.93 14.69
CA CYS A 165 5.53 -4.10 14.24
C CYS A 165 6.84 -4.69 14.76
N ASP A 166 7.96 -4.18 14.25
CA ASP A 166 9.28 -4.52 14.79
C ASP A 166 9.50 -3.95 16.22
N GLN A 167 10.67 -4.23 16.80
CA GLN A 167 11.05 -3.75 18.13
C GLN A 167 11.73 -2.36 18.14
N GLY A 168 11.60 -1.59 17.05
CA GLY A 168 12.09 -0.23 16.95
C GLY A 168 11.63 0.62 18.14
N SER A 169 12.50 1.50 18.64
CA SER A 169 12.22 2.35 19.81
C SER A 169 10.95 3.19 19.62
N THR A 170 10.76 3.74 18.43
CA THR A 170 9.56 4.53 18.09
C THR A 170 8.32 3.67 18.03
N ASN A 171 8.37 2.49 17.40
CA ASN A 171 7.25 1.54 17.34
C ASN A 171 6.79 1.14 18.74
N ARG A 172 7.73 0.79 19.63
CA ARG A 172 7.43 0.49 21.03
C ARG A 172 6.80 1.67 21.76
N SER A 173 7.31 2.88 21.55
CA SER A 173 6.77 4.10 22.16
C SER A 173 5.34 4.39 21.69
N ALA A 174 5.07 4.27 20.38
CA ALA A 174 3.75 4.50 19.78
C ALA A 174 2.71 3.51 20.32
N ILE A 175 3.04 2.21 20.33
CA ILE A 175 2.15 1.17 20.86
C ILE A 175 1.87 1.36 22.36
N ASN A 176 2.89 1.70 23.16
CA ASN A 176 2.70 1.95 24.59
C ASN A 176 1.79 3.16 24.86
N GLN A 177 1.88 4.21 24.04
CA GLN A 177 0.97 5.35 24.15
C GLN A 177 -0.47 4.97 23.76
N LEU A 178 -0.65 4.24 22.65
CA LEU A 178 -1.96 3.77 22.20
C LEU A 178 -2.63 2.85 23.25
N ILE A 179 -1.89 1.94 23.86
CA ILE A 179 -2.39 1.07 24.94
C ILE A 179 -2.86 1.90 26.14
N LYS A 180 -2.07 2.90 26.56
CA LYS A 180 -2.43 3.78 27.68
C LYS A 180 -3.69 4.60 27.42
N THR A 181 -3.90 5.05 26.18
CA THR A 181 -5.09 5.81 25.80
C THR A 181 -6.34 4.93 25.80
N ASN A 182 -6.24 3.70 25.28
CA ASN A 182 -7.36 2.75 25.22
C ASN A 182 -7.75 2.18 26.60
N GLN A 183 -6.85 2.15 27.59
CA GLN A 183 -7.18 1.73 28.96
C GLN A 183 -7.89 2.80 29.78
N LYS A 184 -7.93 4.05 29.30
CA LYS A 184 -8.56 5.20 29.97
C LYS A 184 -9.95 5.55 29.43
N SER A 185 -10.39 4.89 28.36
CA SER A 185 -11.72 5.03 27.75
C SER A 185 -12.58 3.82 28.09
#